data_AF-Q13R88-F1
#
_entry.id   AF-Q13R88-F1
#
_cell.length_a   1.000
_cell.length_b   1.000
_cell.length_c   1.000
_cell.angle_alpha   90.00
_cell.angle_beta   90.00
_cell.angle_gamma   90.00
#
_symmetry.space_group_name_H-M   'P 1'
#
loop_
_entity.id
_entity.type
_entity.pdbx_description
1 polymer ?
#
loop_
_entity_poly.entity_id
_entity_poly.type
_entity_poly.pdbx_seq_one_letter_code
_entity_poly.pdbx_strand_id
1 'polypeptide(L)'
;MTAMSSSDLPRYTKLPLFAPHRKDFTCVYQEQHLPPVDPQAELWFQQALASELDPNIYWKDKDWRKIYQLYQQAAERNHWKAMLNLASLILSDYPIPVRDPDMAISWVEKAMQLGVPDAWDTMGVYHMNGIVKGGDATSAYAFFQKAADMGSPLAQAFLGAALDAGWDNPGNGFWANLPVGVKMLECAVAQGYGDAADELGLVYARPHTPEANLRALKVLHEGVKLGSAKCAKSLGVEFSGFSLSSGDNIAGYVDMERSKRYRKIGDVLKWYEGTLKLPNLDKVLPLPPAALPKWDGDAQTLIDAAKAVTPPPTSPAHPSQSEPHAALTKAGLLRQLADRPESLRCNGGLKCPQSGIWEARVAAAHPLAALYNRWDRQAFVEKEASFPDPRQQHLDISAHDVRWTWLGSPNQLRVADVYDIAL
;
A
#
# COMPACT_ATOMS: atom_id res chain seq x y z
N MET A 1 -21.17 -31.41 -2.82
CA MET A 1 -20.81 -30.21 -2.05
C MET A 1 -21.54 -30.29 -0.74
N THR A 2 -20.85 -30.64 0.34
CA THR A 2 -21.42 -30.65 1.69
C THR A 2 -21.71 -29.19 2.06
N ALA A 3 -22.97 -28.86 2.38
CA ALA A 3 -23.32 -27.54 2.85
C ALA A 3 -22.50 -27.23 4.11
N MET A 4 -21.71 -26.16 4.10
CA MET A 4 -21.00 -25.69 5.28
C MET A 4 -22.03 -25.39 6.37
N SER A 5 -21.77 -25.87 7.60
CA SER A 5 -22.56 -25.46 8.76
C SER A 5 -22.48 -23.93 8.88
N SER A 6 -23.53 -23.27 9.38
CA SER A 6 -23.52 -21.82 9.59
C SER A 6 -22.37 -21.34 10.49
N SER A 7 -21.79 -22.24 11.29
CA SER A 7 -20.59 -22.02 12.10
C SER A 7 -19.26 -21.99 11.35
N ASP A 8 -19.24 -22.46 10.09
CA ASP A 8 -17.99 -22.70 9.34
C ASP A 8 -17.73 -21.62 8.26
N LEU A 9 -18.60 -20.61 8.21
CA LEU A 9 -18.49 -19.49 7.27
C LEU A 9 -17.29 -18.59 7.62
N PRO A 10 -16.60 -17.98 6.63
CA PRO A 10 -15.44 -17.12 6.88
C PRO A 10 -15.71 -15.98 7.87
N ARG A 11 -16.93 -15.43 7.91
CA ARG A 11 -17.33 -14.40 8.88
C ARG A 11 -17.21 -14.84 10.35
N TYR A 12 -17.19 -16.13 10.63
CA TYR A 12 -17.05 -16.71 11.98
C TYR A 12 -15.69 -17.38 12.22
N THR A 13 -14.69 -17.07 11.39
CA THR A 13 -13.32 -17.60 11.55
C THR A 13 -12.80 -17.35 12.97
N LYS A 14 -12.37 -18.40 13.66
CA LYS A 14 -11.73 -18.30 14.98
C LYS A 14 -10.30 -17.79 14.83
N LEU A 15 -10.08 -16.54 15.22
CA LEU A 15 -8.79 -15.87 15.17
C LEU A 15 -8.17 -15.74 16.57
N PRO A 16 -6.83 -15.69 16.69
CA PRO A 16 -6.19 -15.26 17.92
C PRO A 16 -6.68 -13.87 18.32
N LEU A 17 -6.83 -13.64 19.63
CA LEU A 17 -7.17 -12.32 20.15
C LEU A 17 -6.13 -11.28 19.71
N PHE A 18 -6.58 -10.04 19.60
CA PHE A 18 -5.70 -8.91 19.34
C PHE A 18 -4.61 -8.79 20.41
N ALA A 19 -3.36 -8.64 19.97
CA ALA A 19 -2.17 -8.55 20.80
C ALA A 19 -1.58 -7.13 20.71
N PRO A 20 -2.16 -6.14 21.40
CA PRO A 20 -1.75 -4.72 21.29
C PRO A 20 -0.29 -4.47 21.70
N HIS A 21 0.25 -5.28 22.61
CA HIS A 21 1.65 -5.19 23.08
C HIS A 21 2.58 -6.21 22.43
N ARG A 22 2.28 -6.65 21.21
CA ARG A 22 3.22 -7.46 20.43
C ARG A 22 4.58 -6.74 20.37
N LYS A 23 5.66 -7.51 20.50
CA LYS A 23 7.03 -6.96 20.54
C LYS A 23 7.47 -6.38 19.21
N ASP A 24 6.94 -6.92 18.10
CA ASP A 24 7.32 -6.51 16.77
C ASP A 24 6.20 -6.68 15.75
N PHE A 25 6.31 -5.95 14.65
CA PHE A 25 5.48 -6.04 13.46
C PHE A 25 6.35 -6.13 12.21
N THR A 26 6.03 -7.10 11.36
CA THR A 26 6.69 -7.27 10.05
C THR A 26 5.82 -6.63 8.99
N CYS A 27 6.35 -5.66 8.26
CA CYS A 27 5.64 -5.05 7.16
C CYS A 27 5.42 -6.06 6.03
N VAL A 28 4.16 -6.31 5.72
CA VAL A 28 3.71 -7.17 4.62
C VAL A 28 2.90 -6.31 3.67
N TYR A 29 3.09 -6.52 2.37
CA TYR A 29 2.39 -5.77 1.34
C TYR A 29 1.20 -6.58 0.87
N GLN A 30 0.03 -5.95 0.80
CA GLN A 30 -1.18 -6.58 0.30
C GLN A 30 -1.00 -7.17 -1.10
N GLU A 31 -0.27 -6.49 -1.99
CA GLU A 31 -0.02 -6.94 -3.37
C GLU A 31 0.55 -8.37 -3.45
N GLN A 32 1.30 -8.81 -2.44
CA GLN A 32 1.86 -10.16 -2.37
C GLN A 32 0.81 -11.26 -2.24
N HIS A 33 -0.42 -10.91 -1.86
CA HIS A 33 -1.53 -11.83 -1.58
C HIS A 33 -2.69 -11.68 -2.56
N LEU A 34 -2.68 -10.64 -3.42
CA LEU A 34 -3.82 -10.34 -4.27
C LEU A 34 -3.98 -11.37 -5.40
N PRO A 35 -5.21 -11.83 -5.68
CA PRO A 35 -5.47 -12.67 -6.84
C PRO A 35 -5.30 -11.86 -8.15
N PRO A 36 -4.96 -12.53 -9.27
CA PRO A 36 -4.95 -11.86 -10.58
C PRO A 36 -6.35 -11.33 -10.91
N VAL A 37 -6.40 -10.15 -11.54
CA VAL A 37 -7.65 -9.51 -11.94
C VAL A 37 -7.90 -9.76 -13.42
N ASP A 38 -9.12 -10.19 -13.75
CA ASP A 38 -9.58 -10.33 -15.13
C ASP A 38 -9.66 -8.96 -15.83
N PRO A 39 -9.06 -8.78 -17.03
CA PRO A 39 -9.03 -7.47 -17.69
C PRO A 39 -10.40 -6.89 -18.02
N GLN A 40 -11.39 -7.73 -18.33
CA GLN A 40 -12.75 -7.28 -18.61
C GLN A 40 -13.46 -6.82 -17.33
N ALA A 41 -13.22 -7.54 -16.23
CA ALA A 41 -13.69 -7.16 -14.91
C ALA A 41 -13.08 -5.84 -14.43
N GLU A 42 -11.77 -5.62 -14.67
CA GLU A 42 -11.10 -4.35 -14.38
C GLU A 42 -11.74 -3.20 -15.16
N LEU A 43 -12.06 -3.40 -16.45
CA LEU A 43 -12.74 -2.38 -17.25
C LEU A 43 -14.11 -2.00 -16.65
N TRP A 44 -14.92 -2.97 -16.26
CA TRP A 44 -16.20 -2.68 -15.61
C TRP A 44 -16.04 -1.99 -14.27
N PHE A 45 -15.07 -2.43 -13.46
CA PHE A 45 -14.73 -1.77 -12.20
C PHE A 45 -14.33 -0.31 -12.40
N GLN A 46 -13.45 -0.01 -13.36
CA GLN A 46 -13.03 1.35 -13.67
C GLN A 46 -14.19 2.22 -14.21
N GLN A 47 -15.09 1.65 -15.01
CA GLN A 47 -16.31 2.37 -15.45
C GLN A 47 -17.25 2.69 -14.29
N ALA A 48 -17.43 1.76 -13.36
CA ALA A 48 -18.23 1.97 -12.16
C ALA A 48 -17.60 3.08 -11.30
N LEU A 49 -16.29 2.97 -11.03
CA LEU A 49 -15.53 3.92 -10.21
C LEU A 49 -15.53 5.33 -10.82
N ALA A 50 -15.33 5.46 -12.13
CA ALA A 50 -15.39 6.76 -12.81
C ALA A 50 -16.78 7.40 -12.70
N SER A 51 -17.85 6.61 -12.77
CA SER A 51 -19.23 7.10 -12.61
C SER A 51 -19.54 7.47 -11.15
N GLU A 52 -19.03 6.67 -10.20
CA GLU A 52 -19.19 6.88 -8.77
C GLU A 52 -18.39 8.08 -8.25
N LEU A 53 -17.20 8.32 -8.78
CA LEU A 53 -16.31 9.40 -8.33
C LEU A 53 -16.39 10.67 -9.17
N ASP A 54 -17.29 10.74 -10.16
CA ASP A 54 -17.48 11.97 -10.94
C ASP A 54 -17.91 13.12 -10.00
N PRO A 55 -17.08 14.17 -9.82
CA PRO A 55 -17.41 15.28 -8.93
C PRO A 55 -18.44 16.24 -9.55
N ASN A 56 -18.70 16.15 -10.86
CA ASN A 56 -19.64 17.02 -11.56
C ASN A 56 -21.09 16.54 -11.46
N ILE A 57 -21.29 15.29 -11.03
CA ILE A 57 -22.61 14.70 -10.85
C ILE A 57 -22.89 14.63 -9.35
N TYR A 58 -23.96 15.30 -8.92
CA TYR A 58 -24.39 15.21 -7.54
C TYR A 58 -24.76 13.76 -7.21
N TRP A 59 -24.39 13.28 -6.02
CA TRP A 59 -24.47 11.85 -5.70
C TRP A 59 -25.88 11.27 -5.87
N LYS A 60 -26.95 12.04 -5.64
CA LYS A 60 -28.34 11.55 -5.84
C LYS A 60 -28.71 11.32 -7.29
N ASP A 61 -28.05 11.99 -8.22
CA ASP A 61 -28.34 11.99 -9.65
C ASP A 61 -27.49 10.96 -10.42
N LYS A 62 -26.55 10.29 -9.72
CA LYS A 62 -25.75 9.20 -10.29
C LYS A 62 -26.65 8.00 -10.61
N ASP A 63 -26.33 7.31 -11.70
CA ASP A 63 -27.00 6.06 -12.07
C ASP A 63 -26.49 4.89 -11.21
N TRP A 64 -26.93 4.87 -9.95
CA TRP A 64 -26.55 3.84 -8.98
C TRP A 64 -26.93 2.43 -9.41
N ARG A 65 -27.98 2.28 -10.23
CA ARG A 65 -28.36 0.98 -10.78
C ARG A 65 -27.29 0.49 -11.77
N LYS A 66 -26.80 1.36 -12.64
CA LYS A 66 -25.69 1.03 -13.54
C LYS A 66 -24.38 0.78 -12.80
N ILE A 67 -24.05 1.60 -11.80
CA ILE A 67 -22.85 1.40 -10.94
C ILE A 67 -22.91 0.04 -10.26
N TYR A 68 -24.06 -0.30 -9.64
CA TYR A 68 -24.29 -1.62 -9.05
C TYR A 68 -24.08 -2.76 -10.05
N GLN A 69 -24.66 -2.66 -11.25
CA GLN A 69 -24.51 -3.67 -12.30
C GLN A 69 -23.05 -3.88 -12.72
N LEU A 70 -22.30 -2.79 -12.92
CA LEU A 70 -20.89 -2.87 -13.30
C LEU A 70 -20.04 -3.50 -12.19
N TYR A 71 -20.26 -3.12 -10.93
CA TYR A 71 -19.59 -3.76 -9.80
C TYR A 71 -19.96 -5.23 -9.66
N GLN A 72 -21.23 -5.59 -9.85
CA GLN A 72 -21.67 -6.98 -9.84
C GLN A 72 -20.99 -7.80 -10.94
N GLN A 73 -20.97 -7.31 -12.18
CA GLN A 73 -20.31 -7.99 -13.30
C GLN A 73 -18.81 -8.22 -13.04
N ALA A 74 -18.12 -7.22 -12.47
CA ALA A 74 -16.72 -7.36 -12.09
C ALA A 74 -16.52 -8.35 -10.92
N ALA A 75 -17.34 -8.27 -9.87
CA ALA A 75 -17.29 -9.14 -8.70
C ALA A 75 -17.57 -10.62 -9.04
N GLU A 76 -18.50 -10.87 -9.97
CA GLU A 76 -18.79 -12.21 -10.49
C GLU A 76 -17.56 -12.85 -11.16
N ARG A 77 -16.70 -12.01 -11.77
CA ARG A 77 -15.40 -12.40 -12.35
C ARG A 77 -14.22 -12.30 -11.38
N ASN A 78 -14.49 -12.40 -10.09
CA ASN A 78 -13.51 -12.40 -9.01
C ASN A 78 -12.72 -11.10 -8.82
N HIS A 79 -13.21 -9.97 -9.32
CA HIS A 79 -12.57 -8.67 -9.08
C HIS A 79 -12.74 -8.24 -7.62
N TRP A 80 -11.68 -8.35 -6.83
CA TRP A 80 -11.76 -8.16 -5.39
C TRP A 80 -12.19 -6.75 -4.96
N LYS A 81 -11.68 -5.67 -5.59
CA LYS A 81 -12.14 -4.30 -5.26
C LYS A 81 -13.62 -4.11 -5.54
N ALA A 82 -14.12 -4.66 -6.65
CA ALA A 82 -15.53 -4.61 -6.99
C ALA A 82 -16.38 -5.38 -5.98
N MET A 83 -15.92 -6.52 -5.44
CA MET A 83 -16.62 -7.21 -4.36
C MET A 83 -16.76 -6.33 -3.12
N LEU A 84 -15.68 -5.67 -2.69
CA LEU A 84 -15.68 -4.81 -1.52
C LEU A 84 -16.54 -3.55 -1.73
N ASN A 85 -16.41 -2.89 -2.88
CA ASN A 85 -17.23 -1.73 -3.24
C ASN A 85 -18.71 -2.11 -3.39
N LEU A 86 -19.02 -3.27 -3.99
CA LEU A 86 -20.38 -3.78 -4.11
C LEU A 86 -20.99 -4.06 -2.72
N ALA A 87 -20.23 -4.70 -1.83
CA ALA A 87 -20.67 -4.97 -0.46
C ALA A 87 -20.97 -3.67 0.30
N SER A 88 -20.10 -2.66 0.19
CA SER A 88 -20.34 -1.32 0.73
C SER A 88 -21.59 -0.68 0.13
N LEU A 89 -21.74 -0.73 -1.20
CA LEU A 89 -22.89 -0.18 -1.91
C LEU A 89 -24.21 -0.83 -1.46
N ILE A 90 -24.25 -2.16 -1.28
CA ILE A 90 -25.43 -2.91 -0.79
C ILE A 90 -25.88 -2.45 0.60
N LEU A 91 -24.93 -2.07 1.46
CA LEU A 91 -25.18 -1.59 2.82
C LEU A 91 -25.48 -0.10 2.91
N SER A 92 -25.39 0.64 1.80
CA SER A 92 -25.60 2.07 1.75
C SER A 92 -27.07 2.45 1.54
N ASP A 93 -27.36 3.75 1.67
CA ASP A 93 -28.69 4.32 1.39
C ASP A 93 -28.89 4.72 -0.08
N TYR A 94 -27.94 4.40 -0.98
CA TYR A 94 -28.06 4.71 -2.40
C TYR A 94 -29.20 3.92 -3.08
N PRO A 95 -29.85 4.48 -4.11
CA PRO A 95 -30.98 3.85 -4.80
C PRO A 95 -30.54 2.69 -5.71
N ILE A 96 -30.34 1.52 -5.11
CA ILE A 96 -29.91 0.27 -5.77
C ILE A 96 -31.01 -0.81 -5.69
N PRO A 97 -30.96 -1.86 -6.54
CA PRO A 97 -32.01 -2.88 -6.59
C PRO A 97 -32.05 -3.85 -5.39
N VAL A 98 -30.97 -3.98 -4.61
CA VAL A 98 -30.90 -4.95 -3.50
C VAL A 98 -30.25 -4.33 -2.27
N ARG A 99 -30.88 -4.52 -1.10
CA ARG A 99 -30.37 -4.11 0.21
C ARG A 99 -30.47 -5.27 1.18
N ASP A 100 -29.46 -6.14 1.12
CA ASP A 100 -29.39 -7.34 1.94
C ASP A 100 -27.99 -7.45 2.58
N PRO A 101 -27.89 -7.25 3.91
CA PRO A 101 -26.63 -7.39 4.62
C PRO A 101 -25.98 -8.76 4.45
N ASP A 102 -26.74 -9.85 4.39
CA ASP A 102 -26.16 -11.18 4.22
C ASP A 102 -25.49 -11.34 2.84
N MET A 103 -26.08 -10.72 1.81
CA MET A 103 -25.48 -10.64 0.48
C MET A 103 -24.19 -9.82 0.49
N ALA A 104 -24.16 -8.67 1.17
CA ALA A 104 -22.94 -7.87 1.33
C ALA A 104 -21.83 -8.67 2.02
N ILE A 105 -22.15 -9.34 3.13
CA ILE A 105 -21.19 -10.18 3.85
C ILE A 105 -20.68 -11.30 2.94
N SER A 106 -21.54 -11.93 2.13
CA SER A 106 -21.13 -13.02 1.23
C SER A 106 -20.07 -12.60 0.19
N TRP A 107 -20.13 -11.36 -0.32
CA TRP A 107 -19.12 -10.83 -1.22
C TRP A 107 -17.78 -10.61 -0.51
N VAL A 108 -17.80 -10.12 0.73
CA VAL A 108 -16.59 -9.99 1.55
C VAL A 108 -16.00 -11.36 1.87
N GLU A 109 -16.83 -12.35 2.22
CA GLU A 109 -16.38 -13.73 2.45
C GLU A 109 -15.72 -14.36 1.21
N LYS A 110 -16.29 -14.11 0.02
CA LYS A 110 -15.70 -14.54 -1.25
C LYS A 110 -14.31 -13.90 -1.45
N ALA A 111 -14.16 -12.61 -1.16
CA ALA A 111 -12.86 -11.95 -1.23
C ALA A 111 -11.85 -12.49 -0.18
N MET A 112 -12.31 -12.80 1.05
CA MET A 112 -11.48 -13.45 2.07
C MET A 112 -10.99 -14.83 1.62
N GLN A 113 -11.85 -15.62 0.98
CA GLN A 113 -11.49 -16.94 0.42
C GLN A 113 -10.46 -16.83 -0.72
N LEU A 114 -10.46 -15.72 -1.45
CA LEU A 114 -9.43 -15.39 -2.45
C LEU A 114 -8.12 -14.86 -1.84
N GLY A 115 -8.03 -14.76 -0.51
CA GLY A 115 -6.83 -14.32 0.19
C GLY A 115 -6.65 -12.80 0.25
N VAL A 116 -7.68 -12.02 -0.08
CA VAL A 116 -7.61 -10.55 -0.15
C VAL A 116 -7.50 -9.96 1.27
N PRO A 117 -6.39 -9.29 1.65
CA PRO A 117 -6.22 -8.73 3.00
C PRO A 117 -7.28 -7.70 3.39
N ASP A 118 -7.66 -6.78 2.50
CA ASP A 118 -8.70 -5.77 2.75
C ASP A 118 -10.11 -6.39 3.00
N ALA A 119 -10.34 -7.63 2.58
CA ALA A 119 -11.58 -8.32 2.91
C ALA A 119 -11.64 -8.73 4.40
N TRP A 120 -10.49 -9.06 4.99
CA TRP A 120 -10.40 -9.33 6.44
C TRP A 120 -10.60 -8.04 7.25
N ASP A 121 -10.08 -6.92 6.75
CA ASP A 121 -10.32 -5.59 7.34
C ASP A 121 -11.81 -5.24 7.29
N THR A 122 -12.43 -5.35 6.12
CA THR A 122 -13.87 -5.12 5.93
C THR A 122 -14.72 -6.02 6.84
N MET A 123 -14.35 -7.28 6.99
CA MET A 123 -15.03 -8.18 7.93
C MET A 123 -14.88 -7.70 9.38
N GLY A 124 -13.70 -7.19 9.78
CA GLY A 124 -13.50 -6.54 11.07
C GLY A 124 -14.44 -5.36 11.29
N VAL A 125 -14.63 -4.51 10.26
CA VAL A 125 -15.62 -3.41 10.29
C VAL A 125 -17.04 -3.96 10.49
N TYR A 126 -17.40 -5.05 9.83
CA TYR A 126 -18.72 -5.66 9.98
C TYR A 126 -18.96 -6.27 11.37
N HIS A 127 -17.93 -6.83 12.00
CA HIS A 127 -17.99 -7.25 13.41
C HIS A 127 -18.14 -6.04 14.34
N MET A 128 -17.35 -4.99 14.13
CA MET A 128 -17.38 -3.77 14.96
C MET A 128 -18.76 -3.10 14.94
N ASN A 129 -19.38 -3.02 13.75
CA ASN A 129 -20.66 -2.36 13.54
C ASN A 129 -21.88 -3.28 13.79
N GLY A 130 -21.67 -4.52 14.24
CA GLY A 130 -22.75 -5.47 14.52
C GLY A 130 -23.51 -5.95 13.28
N ILE A 131 -22.95 -5.79 12.08
CA ILE A 131 -23.51 -6.28 10.81
C ILE A 131 -23.44 -7.81 10.78
N VAL A 132 -22.32 -8.38 11.24
CA VAL A 132 -22.24 -9.81 11.52
C VAL A 132 -22.94 -10.08 12.86
N LYS A 133 -23.95 -10.95 12.83
CA LYS A 133 -24.66 -11.36 14.05
C LYS A 133 -23.68 -11.95 15.07
N GLY A 134 -23.64 -11.36 16.27
CA GLY A 134 -22.76 -11.77 17.36
C GLY A 134 -21.33 -11.23 17.25
N GLY A 135 -21.05 -10.38 16.26
CA GLY A 135 -19.81 -9.62 16.19
C GLY A 135 -19.73 -8.55 17.27
N ASP A 136 -18.51 -8.23 17.68
CA ASP A 136 -18.19 -7.28 18.72
C ASP A 136 -16.79 -6.66 18.50
N ALA A 137 -16.39 -5.73 19.37
CA ALA A 137 -15.07 -5.12 19.30
C ALA A 137 -13.93 -6.16 19.42
N THR A 138 -14.09 -7.18 20.26
CA THR A 138 -13.05 -8.20 20.48
C THR A 138 -12.75 -8.99 19.20
N SER A 139 -13.80 -9.49 18.56
CA SER A 139 -13.71 -10.17 17.27
C SER A 139 -13.23 -9.23 16.18
N ALA A 140 -13.74 -8.01 16.11
CA ALA A 140 -13.30 -7.01 15.13
C ALA A 140 -11.79 -6.75 15.18
N TYR A 141 -11.22 -6.53 16.37
CA TYR A 141 -9.78 -6.31 16.52
C TYR A 141 -8.94 -7.54 16.16
N ALA A 142 -9.46 -8.75 16.34
CA ALA A 142 -8.80 -9.97 15.85
C ALA A 142 -8.78 -10.02 14.31
N PHE A 143 -9.87 -9.62 13.65
CA PHE A 143 -9.95 -9.49 12.19
C PHE A 143 -9.03 -8.39 11.65
N PHE A 144 -9.00 -7.21 12.28
CA PHE A 144 -8.07 -6.13 11.91
C PHE A 144 -6.61 -6.58 12.05
N GLN A 145 -6.25 -7.27 13.14
CA GLN A 145 -4.90 -7.81 13.30
C GLN A 145 -4.54 -8.78 12.18
N LYS A 146 -5.45 -9.70 11.86
CA LYS A 146 -5.26 -10.66 10.76
C LYS A 146 -5.08 -9.94 9.43
N ALA A 147 -5.88 -8.92 9.15
CA ALA A 147 -5.78 -8.11 7.94
C ALA A 147 -4.44 -7.36 7.85
N ALA A 148 -4.00 -6.74 8.95
CA ALA A 148 -2.73 -6.01 9.02
C ALA A 148 -1.52 -6.93 8.82
N ASP A 149 -1.54 -8.13 9.44
CA ASP A 149 -0.51 -9.16 9.27
C ASP A 149 -0.51 -9.76 7.86
N MET A 150 -1.64 -9.75 7.16
CA MET A 150 -1.74 -10.11 5.73
C MET A 150 -1.37 -8.98 4.78
N GLY A 151 -1.17 -7.77 5.30
CA GLY A 151 -0.69 -6.64 4.53
C GLY A 151 -1.73 -5.58 4.15
N SER A 152 -2.96 -5.65 4.64
CA SER A 152 -3.97 -4.62 4.36
C SER A 152 -3.47 -3.25 4.84
N PRO A 153 -3.27 -2.26 3.94
CA PRO A 153 -2.78 -0.95 4.34
C PRO A 153 -3.82 -0.18 5.18
N LEU A 154 -5.12 -0.45 4.99
CA LEU A 154 -6.20 0.10 5.81
C LEU A 154 -6.10 -0.39 7.25
N ALA A 155 -6.00 -1.71 7.44
CA ALA A 155 -5.88 -2.30 8.77
C ALA A 155 -4.57 -1.91 9.47
N GLN A 156 -3.46 -1.83 8.72
CA GLN A 156 -2.18 -1.33 9.23
C GLN A 156 -2.30 0.12 9.69
N ALA A 157 -2.95 0.98 8.92
CA ALA A 157 -3.15 2.37 9.31
C ALA A 157 -4.06 2.49 10.55
N PHE A 158 -5.17 1.74 10.55
CA PHE A 158 -6.13 1.73 11.65
C PHE A 158 -5.49 1.27 12.96
N LEU A 159 -4.82 0.12 12.96
CA LEU A 159 -4.12 -0.36 14.16
C LEU A 159 -2.92 0.52 14.49
N GLY A 160 -2.22 1.04 13.49
CA GLY A 160 -1.11 1.97 13.67
C GLY A 160 -1.50 3.20 14.50
N ALA A 161 -2.64 3.81 14.15
CA ALA A 161 -3.23 4.93 14.89
C ALA A 161 -3.76 4.50 16.27
N ALA A 162 -4.40 3.33 16.38
CA ALA A 162 -4.88 2.81 17.66
C ALA A 162 -3.74 2.53 18.66
N LEU A 163 -2.52 2.23 18.18
CA LEU A 163 -1.33 1.99 19.00
C LEU A 163 -0.54 3.26 19.36
N ASP A 164 -1.01 4.43 18.91
CA ASP A 164 -0.36 5.73 19.09
C ASP A 164 -0.78 6.45 20.39
N ALA A 165 -1.12 5.71 21.44
CA ALA A 165 -1.52 6.28 22.73
C ALA A 165 -0.38 6.29 23.75
N GLY A 166 -0.51 7.16 24.77
CA GLY A 166 0.41 7.20 25.92
C GLY A 166 0.11 6.17 27.01
N TRP A 167 -1.10 5.58 27.00
CA TRP A 167 -1.56 4.54 27.92
C TRP A 167 -2.67 3.71 27.26
N ASP A 168 -3.05 2.59 27.87
CA ASP A 168 -4.11 1.72 27.32
C ASP A 168 -5.51 2.15 27.76
N ASN A 169 -6.43 2.17 26.81
CA ASN A 169 -7.86 2.20 27.08
C ASN A 169 -8.58 1.31 26.06
N PRO A 170 -8.67 -0.01 26.33
CA PRO A 170 -9.33 -0.96 25.43
C PRO A 170 -10.80 -0.62 25.16
N GLY A 171 -11.49 0.01 26.12
CA GLY A 171 -12.89 0.43 25.96
C GLY A 171 -13.07 1.52 24.90
N ASN A 172 -12.05 2.35 24.68
CA ASN A 172 -12.01 3.37 23.63
C ASN A 172 -11.18 2.94 22.41
N GLY A 173 -10.67 1.70 22.39
CA GLY A 173 -9.95 1.15 21.24
C GLY A 173 -8.55 1.75 21.01
N PHE A 174 -7.80 2.07 22.06
CA PHE A 174 -6.40 2.51 21.91
C PHE A 174 -5.45 1.92 22.96
N TRP A 175 -4.18 1.81 22.58
CA TRP A 175 -3.12 1.16 23.37
C TRP A 175 -1.77 1.86 23.21
N ALA A 176 -0.91 1.73 24.21
CA ALA A 176 0.42 2.29 24.24
C ALA A 176 1.46 1.35 23.62
N ASN A 177 1.52 1.32 22.28
CA ASN A 177 2.58 0.61 21.55
C ASN A 177 3.07 1.39 20.34
N LEU A 178 3.53 2.62 20.60
CA LEU A 178 4.03 3.54 19.58
C LEU A 178 5.09 2.91 18.65
N PRO A 179 6.08 2.12 19.13
CA PRO A 179 7.07 1.53 18.23
C PRO A 179 6.48 0.61 17.16
N VAL A 180 5.45 -0.17 17.51
CA VAL A 180 4.73 -1.01 16.54
C VAL A 180 3.78 -0.18 15.70
N GLY A 181 3.07 0.78 16.31
CA GLY A 181 2.16 1.67 15.61
C GLY A 181 2.84 2.43 14.47
N VAL A 182 4.02 3.01 14.73
CA VAL A 182 4.85 3.68 13.71
C VAL A 182 5.20 2.75 12.57
N LYS A 183 5.63 1.50 12.84
CA LYS A 183 5.96 0.54 11.77
C LYS A 183 4.76 0.20 10.90
N MET A 184 3.56 0.10 11.50
CA MET A 184 2.34 -0.16 10.76
C MET A 184 1.94 1.05 9.89
N LEU A 185 2.02 2.28 10.42
CA LEU A 185 1.77 3.50 9.67
C LEU A 185 2.77 3.68 8.51
N GLU A 186 4.07 3.49 8.77
CA GLU A 186 5.13 3.52 7.74
C GLU A 186 4.84 2.50 6.63
N CYS A 187 4.42 1.28 6.98
CA CYS A 187 4.07 0.24 6.03
C CYS A 187 2.86 0.64 5.17
N ALA A 188 1.80 1.19 5.78
CA ALA A 188 0.61 1.64 5.06
C ALA A 188 0.92 2.78 4.07
N VAL A 189 1.74 3.77 4.48
CA VAL A 189 2.21 4.85 3.59
C VAL A 189 3.03 4.29 2.44
N ALA A 190 3.94 3.34 2.71
CA ALA A 190 4.79 2.73 1.69
C ALA A 190 4.01 1.86 0.68
N GLN A 191 2.79 1.44 1.02
CA GLN A 191 1.83 0.78 0.14
C GLN A 191 0.96 1.77 -0.66
N GLY A 192 1.09 3.08 -0.42
CA GLY A 192 0.36 4.13 -1.13
C GLY A 192 -0.94 4.58 -0.46
N TYR A 193 -1.19 4.17 0.79
CA TYR A 193 -2.31 4.67 1.58
C TYR A 193 -1.94 6.01 2.24
N GLY A 194 -2.19 7.10 1.52
CA GLY A 194 -1.76 8.44 1.92
C GLY A 194 -2.34 8.94 3.23
N ASP A 195 -3.53 8.48 3.63
CA ASP A 195 -4.16 8.90 4.89
C ASP A 195 -3.38 8.47 6.14
N ALA A 196 -2.61 7.37 6.07
CA ALA A 196 -1.71 6.99 7.17
C ALA A 196 -0.60 8.00 7.42
N ALA A 197 -0.25 8.82 6.41
CA ALA A 197 0.78 9.84 6.55
C ALA A 197 0.34 11.00 7.46
N ASP A 198 -0.96 11.19 7.66
CA ASP A 198 -1.50 12.25 8.53
C ASP A 198 -1.12 11.97 9.99
N GLU A 199 -1.49 10.79 10.49
CA GLU A 199 -1.11 10.32 11.83
C GLU A 199 0.41 10.20 11.98
N LEU A 200 1.09 9.66 10.98
CA LEU A 200 2.54 9.54 11.00
C LEU A 200 3.24 10.91 11.07
N GLY A 201 2.68 11.93 10.41
CA GLY A 201 3.13 13.32 10.49
C GLY A 201 3.02 13.88 11.91
N LEU A 202 1.89 13.66 12.57
CA LEU A 202 1.69 14.06 13.98
C LEU A 202 2.70 13.38 14.89
N VAL A 203 2.89 12.06 14.75
CA VAL A 203 3.86 11.29 15.54
C VAL A 203 5.29 11.81 15.33
N TYR A 204 5.68 12.05 14.08
CA TYR A 204 7.02 12.57 13.76
C TYR A 204 7.27 13.97 14.28
N ALA A 205 6.24 14.82 14.41
CA ALA A 205 6.39 16.19 14.92
C ALA A 205 6.57 16.26 16.44
N ARG A 206 6.20 15.22 17.21
CA ARG A 206 6.18 15.25 18.70
C ARG A 206 7.49 15.61 19.41
N PRO A 207 8.69 15.30 18.89
CA PRO A 207 9.92 15.80 19.52
C PRO A 207 10.07 17.33 19.46
N HIS A 208 9.30 18.01 18.59
CA HIS A 208 9.34 19.46 18.35
C HIS A 208 10.74 19.99 18.01
N THR A 209 11.60 19.15 17.43
CA THR A 209 12.91 19.56 16.92
C THR A 209 12.80 19.95 15.44
N PRO A 210 13.70 20.80 14.92
CA PRO A 210 13.71 21.15 13.50
C PRO A 210 13.75 19.92 12.58
N GLU A 211 14.51 18.89 12.94
CA GLU A 211 14.63 17.64 12.18
C GLU A 211 13.33 16.83 12.19
N ALA A 212 12.67 16.74 13.35
CA ALA A 212 11.39 16.07 13.55
C ALA A 212 10.28 16.76 12.75
N ASN A 213 10.22 18.08 12.83
CA ASN A 213 9.27 18.91 12.11
C ASN A 213 9.47 18.81 10.59
N LEU A 214 10.71 18.83 10.12
CA LEU A 214 11.03 18.60 8.70
C LEU A 214 10.58 17.20 8.24
N ARG A 215 10.79 16.16 9.07
CA ARG A 215 10.34 14.80 8.77
C ARG A 215 8.81 14.73 8.69
N ALA A 216 8.10 15.40 9.61
CA ALA A 216 6.65 15.50 9.61
C ALA A 216 6.12 16.20 8.34
N LEU A 217 6.69 17.36 7.97
CA LEU A 217 6.34 18.06 6.73
C LEU A 217 6.51 17.19 5.49
N LYS A 218 7.61 16.43 5.42
CA LYS A 218 7.88 15.56 4.28
C LYS A 218 6.90 14.40 4.19
N VAL A 219 6.59 13.73 5.30
CA VAL A 219 5.65 12.60 5.26
C VAL A 219 4.23 13.06 4.94
N LEU A 220 3.78 14.20 5.51
CA LEU A 220 2.51 14.80 5.15
C LEU A 220 2.46 15.17 3.66
N HIS A 221 3.54 15.75 3.13
CA HIS A 221 3.61 16.12 1.71
C HIS A 221 3.53 14.90 0.80
N GLU A 222 4.17 13.80 1.19
CA GLU A 222 4.02 12.52 0.51
C GLU A 222 2.59 11.98 0.60
N GLY A 223 1.93 12.11 1.75
CA GLY A 223 0.51 11.82 1.89
C GLY A 223 -0.35 12.53 0.86
N VAL A 224 -0.05 13.81 0.56
CA VAL A 224 -0.72 14.57 -0.51
C VAL A 224 -0.42 13.99 -1.90
N LYS A 225 0.83 13.61 -2.20
CA LYS A 225 1.17 12.92 -3.46
C LYS A 225 0.41 11.60 -3.61
N LEU A 226 0.20 10.91 -2.50
CA LEU A 226 -0.59 9.70 -2.41
C LEU A 226 -2.12 9.95 -2.38
N GLY A 227 -2.57 11.20 -2.56
CA GLY A 227 -3.98 11.55 -2.70
C GLY A 227 -4.73 11.82 -1.40
N SER A 228 -4.03 12.00 -0.26
CA SER A 228 -4.67 12.30 1.02
C SER A 228 -5.11 13.76 1.10
N ALA A 229 -6.43 13.96 1.11
CA ALA A 229 -7.03 15.26 1.41
C ALA A 229 -6.77 15.71 2.87
N LYS A 230 -6.66 14.75 3.81
CA LYS A 230 -6.34 15.02 5.22
C LYS A 230 -4.97 15.66 5.34
N CYS A 231 -3.94 15.04 4.78
CA CYS A 231 -2.58 15.59 4.79
C CYS A 231 -2.51 16.97 4.14
N ALA A 232 -3.23 17.18 3.02
CA ALA A 232 -3.28 18.47 2.35
C ALA A 232 -3.93 19.54 3.24
N LYS A 233 -5.01 19.21 3.95
CA LYS A 233 -5.65 20.10 4.92
C LYS A 233 -4.71 20.39 6.10
N SER A 234 -4.06 19.37 6.67
CA SER A 234 -3.10 19.50 7.77
C SER A 234 -1.96 20.45 7.40
N LEU A 235 -1.31 20.25 6.25
CA LEU A 235 -0.29 21.17 5.74
C LEU A 235 -0.85 22.57 5.46
N GLY A 236 -2.08 22.67 4.96
CA GLY A 236 -2.77 23.94 4.79
C GLY A 236 -2.95 24.71 6.11
N VAL A 237 -3.21 24.02 7.22
CA VAL A 237 -3.31 24.60 8.56
C VAL A 237 -1.94 24.99 9.09
N GLU A 238 -0.98 24.07 9.00
CA GLU A 238 0.40 24.30 9.44
C GLU A 238 1.00 25.52 8.77
N PHE A 239 0.99 25.61 7.44
CA PHE A 239 1.54 26.78 6.74
C PHE A 239 0.77 28.09 6.98
N SER A 240 -0.49 28.04 7.43
CA SER A 240 -1.20 29.25 7.88
C SER A 240 -0.84 29.70 9.29
N GLY A 241 0.05 28.97 9.98
CA GLY A 241 0.40 29.23 11.38
C GLY A 241 -0.79 29.05 12.32
N PHE A 242 -1.73 28.16 12.01
CA PHE A 242 -3.00 28.04 12.75
C PHE A 242 -3.82 29.35 12.78
N SER A 243 -3.59 30.28 11.84
CA SER A 243 -4.11 31.66 11.88
C SER A 243 -3.61 32.48 13.09
N LEU A 244 -2.52 32.04 13.71
CA LEU A 244 -1.79 32.75 14.75
C LEU A 244 -0.58 33.46 14.13
N SER A 245 -0.17 34.57 14.74
CA SER A 245 1.02 35.32 14.33
C SER A 245 2.33 34.76 14.88
N SER A 246 2.28 33.78 15.81
CA SER A 246 3.44 33.32 16.56
C SER A 246 4.35 32.33 15.82
N GLY A 247 3.89 31.71 14.73
CA GLY A 247 4.74 30.82 13.92
C GLY A 247 5.16 29.51 14.60
N ASP A 248 4.52 29.13 15.71
CA ASP A 248 4.78 27.89 16.47
C ASP A 248 4.28 26.61 15.75
N ASN A 249 4.19 26.65 14.43
CA ASN A 249 3.78 25.54 13.58
C ASN A 249 4.95 24.63 13.23
N ILE A 250 4.67 23.46 12.63
CA ILE A 250 5.75 22.55 12.21
C ILE A 250 6.64 23.18 11.11
N ALA A 251 6.15 24.20 10.40
CA ALA A 251 6.95 24.93 9.43
C ALA A 251 7.96 25.90 10.06
N GLY A 252 7.74 26.32 11.32
CA GLY A 252 8.49 27.36 12.02
C GLY A 252 8.25 28.78 11.50
N TYR A 253 7.31 28.97 10.56
CA TYR A 253 6.93 30.27 9.99
C TYR A 253 5.60 30.21 9.22
N VAL A 254 5.01 31.36 8.93
CA VAL A 254 3.75 31.48 8.17
C VAL A 254 4.02 31.62 6.66
N ASP A 255 3.39 30.77 5.84
CA ASP A 255 3.41 30.79 4.37
C ASP A 255 1.97 30.68 3.83
N MET A 256 1.30 31.83 3.73
CA MET A 256 -0.12 31.87 3.32
C MET A 256 -0.34 31.42 1.88
N GLU A 257 0.61 31.61 0.98
CA GLU A 257 0.47 31.18 -0.42
C GLU A 257 0.57 29.66 -0.55
N ARG A 258 1.49 29.05 0.18
CA ARG A 258 1.59 27.59 0.27
C ARG A 258 0.38 26.98 0.95
N SER A 259 -0.07 27.59 2.05
CA SER A 259 -1.30 27.22 2.74
C SER A 259 -2.51 27.19 1.78
N LYS A 260 -2.70 28.25 0.99
CA LYS A 260 -3.78 28.33 -0.01
C LYS A 260 -3.71 27.21 -1.04
N ARG A 261 -2.51 26.89 -1.56
CA ARG A 261 -2.33 25.81 -2.56
C ARG A 261 -2.67 24.44 -1.97
N TYR A 262 -2.17 24.13 -0.78
CA TYR A 262 -2.52 22.86 -0.10
C TYR A 262 -4.01 22.75 0.17
N ARG A 263 -4.67 23.81 0.65
CA ARG A 263 -6.12 23.82 0.88
C ARG A 263 -6.90 23.53 -0.40
N LYS A 264 -6.56 24.19 -1.51
CA LYS A 264 -7.20 23.95 -2.81
C LYS A 264 -6.98 22.53 -3.32
N ILE A 265 -5.78 21.99 -3.17
CA ILE A 265 -5.49 20.60 -3.54
C ILE A 265 -6.32 19.65 -2.67
N GLY A 266 -6.37 19.86 -1.36
CA GLY A 266 -7.21 19.08 -0.44
C GLY A 266 -8.69 19.13 -0.80
N ASP A 267 -9.20 20.29 -1.21
CA ASP A 267 -10.57 20.47 -1.70
C ASP A 267 -10.89 19.69 -2.97
N VAL A 268 -9.89 19.42 -3.82
CA VAL A 268 -10.06 18.53 -4.97
C VAL A 268 -9.96 17.07 -4.53
N LEU A 269 -8.89 16.71 -3.80
CA LEU A 269 -8.61 15.33 -3.39
C LEU A 269 -9.74 14.69 -2.58
N LYS A 270 -10.51 15.47 -1.80
CA LYS A 270 -11.63 14.97 -1.00
C LYS A 270 -12.71 14.24 -1.81
N TRP A 271 -12.82 14.53 -3.12
CA TRP A 271 -13.81 13.93 -4.00
C TRP A 271 -13.32 12.65 -4.69
N TYR A 272 -12.03 12.35 -4.60
CA TYR A 272 -11.42 11.22 -5.31
C TYR A 272 -11.06 10.06 -4.37
N GLU A 273 -11.33 10.16 -3.07
CA GLU A 273 -11.13 9.06 -2.09
C GLU A 273 -9.73 8.40 -2.18
N GLY A 274 -8.70 9.21 -2.42
CA GLY A 274 -7.32 8.74 -2.55
C GLY A 274 -6.97 8.06 -3.89
N THR A 275 -7.90 7.97 -4.86
CA THR A 275 -7.65 7.42 -6.20
C THR A 275 -6.84 8.38 -7.09
N LEU A 276 -7.02 9.70 -6.91
CA LEU A 276 -6.23 10.72 -7.59
C LEU A 276 -4.87 10.87 -6.91
N LYS A 277 -3.81 10.40 -7.58
CA LYS A 277 -2.42 10.57 -7.15
C LYS A 277 -1.77 11.77 -7.83
N LEU A 278 -0.89 12.45 -7.10
CA LEU A 278 -0.20 13.67 -7.52
C LEU A 278 1.34 13.49 -7.46
N PRO A 279 1.93 12.55 -8.22
CA PRO A 279 3.37 12.24 -8.11
C PRO A 279 4.27 13.42 -8.51
N ASN A 280 3.78 14.38 -9.29
CA ASN A 280 4.51 15.57 -9.71
C ASN A 280 4.23 16.80 -8.82
N LEU A 281 3.69 16.62 -7.61
CA LEU A 281 3.33 17.72 -6.71
C LEU A 281 4.46 18.73 -6.47
N ASP A 282 5.71 18.27 -6.39
CA ASP A 282 6.89 19.13 -6.20
C ASP A 282 7.07 20.16 -7.34
N LYS A 283 6.55 19.91 -8.54
CA LYS A 283 6.64 20.85 -9.67
C LYS A 283 5.78 22.09 -9.48
N VAL A 284 4.75 22.00 -8.65
CA VAL A 284 3.79 23.10 -8.41
C VAL A 284 3.76 23.57 -6.96
N LEU A 285 4.21 22.72 -6.03
CA LEU A 285 4.16 22.95 -4.60
C LEU A 285 5.37 22.31 -3.87
N PRO A 286 6.63 22.63 -4.23
CA PRO A 286 7.81 22.03 -3.61
C PRO A 286 7.95 22.45 -2.16
N LEU A 287 8.32 21.55 -1.24
CA LEU A 287 8.53 21.92 0.16
C LEU A 287 9.59 23.01 0.35
N PRO A 288 9.51 23.81 1.44
CA PRO A 288 10.57 24.73 1.83
C PRO A 288 11.94 24.04 1.92
N PRO A 289 13.04 24.74 1.59
CA PRO A 289 13.13 26.19 1.34
C PRO A 289 12.83 26.60 -0.12
N ALA A 290 12.38 25.69 -0.99
CA ALA A 290 12.15 26.01 -2.40
C ALA A 290 11.01 27.04 -2.57
N ALA A 291 11.27 28.05 -3.41
CA ALA A 291 10.28 29.06 -3.75
C ALA A 291 9.12 28.46 -4.56
N LEU A 292 7.91 29.00 -4.35
CA LEU A 292 6.73 28.57 -5.09
C LEU A 292 6.81 29.01 -6.57
N PRO A 293 6.58 28.10 -7.54
CA PRO A 293 6.41 28.46 -8.94
C PRO A 293 5.24 29.41 -9.13
N LYS A 294 5.26 30.23 -10.20
CA LYS A 294 4.09 31.06 -10.56
C LYS A 294 2.87 30.19 -10.81
N TRP A 295 1.71 30.71 -10.42
CA TRP A 295 0.42 30.02 -10.52
C TRP A 295 -0.68 31.05 -10.72
N ASP A 296 -1.68 30.70 -11.51
CA ASP A 296 -2.79 31.56 -11.93
C ASP A 296 -3.93 31.66 -10.90
N GLY A 297 -3.87 30.88 -9.83
CA GLY A 297 -4.91 30.85 -8.80
C GLY A 297 -5.97 29.76 -9.01
N ASP A 298 -5.91 28.98 -10.11
CA ASP A 298 -6.86 27.91 -10.39
C ASP A 298 -6.44 26.57 -9.76
N ALA A 299 -7.35 25.89 -9.06
CA ALA A 299 -7.06 24.58 -8.48
C ALA A 299 -6.80 23.53 -9.56
N GLN A 300 -7.51 23.63 -10.69
CA GLN A 300 -7.42 22.64 -11.76
C GLN A 300 -6.04 22.62 -12.41
N THR A 301 -5.44 23.80 -12.62
CA THR A 301 -4.09 23.91 -13.18
C THR A 301 -3.01 23.34 -12.26
N LEU A 302 -3.16 23.46 -10.93
CA LEU A 302 -2.27 22.78 -9.97
C LEU A 302 -2.39 21.26 -10.10
N ILE A 303 -3.62 20.76 -10.12
CA ILE A 303 -3.90 19.33 -10.15
C ILE A 303 -3.38 18.72 -11.47
N ASP A 304 -3.66 19.35 -12.60
CA ASP A 304 -3.24 18.83 -13.90
C ASP A 304 -1.72 18.82 -14.08
N ALA A 305 -1.02 19.82 -13.54
CA ALA A 305 0.45 19.84 -13.53
C ALA A 305 1.07 18.87 -12.51
N ALA A 306 0.34 18.51 -11.45
CA ALA A 306 0.79 17.58 -10.41
C ALA A 306 0.45 16.10 -10.72
N LYS A 307 -0.50 15.83 -11.63
CA LYS A 307 -0.78 14.49 -12.15
C LYS A 307 0.43 13.88 -12.85
N ALA A 308 0.43 12.56 -13.02
CA ALA A 308 1.40 11.90 -13.88
C ALA A 308 1.26 12.41 -15.34
N VAL A 309 2.39 12.68 -16.00
CA VAL A 309 2.39 12.99 -17.43
C VAL A 309 2.32 11.64 -18.16
N THR A 310 1.17 11.32 -18.76
CA THR A 310 1.03 10.12 -19.58
C THR A 310 1.81 10.30 -20.89
N PRO A 311 2.82 9.47 -21.20
CA PRO A 311 3.14 9.20 -22.59
C PRO A 311 1.96 8.42 -23.24
N PRO A 312 1.82 8.43 -24.58
CA PRO A 312 0.78 7.67 -25.26
C PRO A 312 0.87 6.16 -24.93
N PRO A 313 -0.23 5.40 -25.07
CA PRO A 313 -0.33 4.04 -24.55
C PRO A 313 0.59 3.11 -25.35
N THR A 314 1.72 2.74 -24.76
CA THR A 314 2.39 1.48 -25.09
C THR A 314 1.68 0.34 -24.37
N SER A 315 1.42 -0.76 -25.10
CA SER A 315 0.83 -2.02 -24.63
C SER A 315 1.36 -2.48 -23.25
N PRO A 316 0.57 -3.26 -22.49
CA PRO A 316 0.74 -3.40 -21.06
C PRO A 316 2.05 -4.10 -20.72
N ALA A 317 3.05 -3.30 -20.35
CA ALA A 317 4.10 -3.76 -19.47
C ALA A 317 3.50 -3.81 -18.06
N HIS A 318 3.56 -4.98 -17.41
CA HIS A 318 3.39 -5.06 -15.98
C HIS A 318 4.32 -4.01 -15.33
N PRO A 319 3.80 -3.04 -14.56
CA PRO A 319 4.68 -2.18 -13.79
C PRO A 319 5.30 -3.03 -12.70
N SER A 320 6.61 -3.21 -12.77
CA SER A 320 7.39 -3.87 -11.73
C SER A 320 7.34 -3.05 -10.45
N GLN A 321 6.79 -3.66 -9.40
CA GLN A 321 7.05 -3.47 -7.99
C GLN A 321 8.37 -2.71 -7.71
N SER A 322 8.29 -1.51 -7.10
CA SER A 322 9.32 -0.89 -6.22
C SER A 322 9.35 0.65 -6.21
N GLU A 323 8.65 1.35 -7.11
CA GLU A 323 8.84 2.81 -7.23
C GLU A 323 8.53 3.63 -5.96
N PRO A 324 7.45 3.38 -5.19
CA PRO A 324 7.18 4.15 -3.97
C PRO A 324 8.24 3.90 -2.90
N HIS A 325 8.60 2.63 -2.66
CA HIS A 325 9.52 2.25 -1.59
C HIS A 325 10.95 2.74 -1.82
N ALA A 326 11.46 2.61 -3.05
CA ALA A 326 12.83 3.03 -3.39
C ALA A 326 12.99 4.56 -3.34
N ALA A 327 11.98 5.31 -3.78
CA ALA A 327 11.97 6.76 -3.71
C ALA A 327 11.90 7.28 -2.26
N LEU A 328 11.06 6.65 -1.43
CA LEU A 328 10.88 7.04 -0.02
C LEU A 328 12.08 6.67 0.86
N THR A 329 12.71 5.52 0.61
CA THR A 329 13.95 5.12 1.30
C THR A 329 15.13 6.01 0.88
N LYS A 330 15.27 6.31 -0.43
CA LYS A 330 16.31 7.22 -0.94
C LYS A 330 16.12 8.67 -0.47
N ALA A 331 14.89 9.08 -0.17
CA ALA A 331 14.56 10.38 0.42
C ALA A 331 14.70 10.42 1.96
N GLY A 332 15.06 9.31 2.60
CA GLY A 332 15.21 9.20 4.07
C GLY A 332 13.89 9.27 4.83
N LEU A 333 12.76 8.96 4.18
CA LEU A 333 11.40 9.05 4.73
C LEU A 333 10.94 7.77 5.42
N LEU A 334 11.58 6.65 5.09
CA LEU A 334 11.44 5.36 5.74
C LEU A 334 12.78 4.99 6.40
N ARG A 335 12.73 4.34 7.56
CA ARG A 335 13.94 3.76 8.15
C ARG A 335 14.39 2.59 7.27
N GLN A 336 15.65 2.61 6.82
CA GLN A 336 16.24 1.44 6.18
C GLN A 336 16.34 0.33 7.23
N LEU A 337 15.48 -0.68 7.13
CA LEU A 337 15.70 -1.94 7.81
C LEU A 337 16.99 -2.53 7.21
N ALA A 338 17.85 -3.09 8.05
CA ALA A 338 19.15 -3.63 7.63
C ALA A 338 18.99 -4.41 6.32
N ASP A 339 19.78 -4.02 5.31
CA ASP A 339 19.71 -4.60 3.99
C ASP A 339 19.69 -6.13 4.10
N ARG A 340 18.78 -6.76 3.36
CA ARG A 340 19.06 -8.14 2.95
C ARG A 340 20.46 -8.11 2.34
N PRO A 341 21.39 -8.99 2.74
CA PRO A 341 22.71 -9.01 2.12
C PRO A 341 22.51 -9.05 0.60
N GLU A 342 23.17 -8.13 -0.11
CA GLU A 342 23.04 -8.02 -1.56
C GLU A 342 23.14 -9.43 -2.13
N SER A 343 22.14 -9.83 -2.92
CA SER A 343 22.16 -11.11 -3.61
C SER A 343 23.48 -11.19 -4.37
N LEU A 344 24.33 -12.17 -4.05
CA LEU A 344 25.65 -12.31 -4.65
C LEU A 344 25.49 -12.40 -6.18
N ARG A 345 26.21 -11.55 -6.93
CA ARG A 345 26.15 -11.52 -8.40
C ARG A 345 27.49 -11.91 -8.99
N CYS A 346 27.45 -12.72 -10.03
CA CYS A 346 28.65 -13.16 -10.75
C CYS A 346 28.44 -13.06 -12.26
N ASN A 347 29.52 -12.79 -13.01
CA ASN A 347 29.50 -12.90 -14.47
C ASN A 347 29.67 -14.37 -14.85
N GLY A 348 28.93 -14.86 -15.85
CA GLY A 348 28.97 -16.27 -16.28
C GLY A 348 30.34 -16.73 -16.82
N GLY A 349 31.25 -15.81 -17.15
CA GLY A 349 32.65 -16.11 -17.48
C GLY A 349 33.57 -16.32 -16.27
N LEU A 350 33.08 -16.14 -15.04
CA LEU A 350 33.83 -16.35 -13.81
C LEU A 350 33.36 -17.63 -13.10
N LYS A 351 34.21 -18.17 -12.22
CA LYS A 351 33.84 -19.31 -11.37
C LYS A 351 32.80 -18.90 -10.33
N CYS A 352 31.94 -19.85 -9.97
CA CYS A 352 30.90 -19.66 -8.97
C CYS A 352 31.51 -19.37 -7.59
N PRO A 353 31.24 -18.20 -6.98
CA PRO A 353 31.87 -17.82 -5.71
C PRO A 353 31.27 -18.55 -4.49
N GLN A 354 30.09 -19.16 -4.61
CA GLN A 354 29.38 -19.82 -3.52
C GLN A 354 28.39 -20.88 -4.01
N SER A 355 28.37 -22.06 -3.35
CA SER A 355 27.40 -23.11 -3.66
C SER A 355 25.96 -22.64 -3.42
N GLY A 356 25.07 -22.92 -4.36
CA GLY A 356 23.64 -22.63 -4.19
C GLY A 356 22.88 -22.59 -5.50
N ILE A 357 21.63 -22.15 -5.43
CA ILE A 357 20.76 -21.90 -6.57
C ILE A 357 21.06 -20.50 -7.11
N TRP A 358 21.29 -20.42 -8.40
CA TRP A 358 21.59 -19.18 -9.11
C TRP A 358 20.60 -18.97 -10.27
N GLU A 359 20.14 -17.74 -10.47
CA GLU A 359 19.34 -17.32 -11.62
C GLU A 359 20.22 -16.69 -12.70
N ALA A 360 20.04 -17.10 -13.96
CA ALA A 360 20.77 -16.57 -15.11
C ALA A 360 19.93 -15.52 -15.86
N ARG A 361 20.53 -14.35 -16.17
CA ARG A 361 19.91 -13.34 -17.04
C ARG A 361 20.93 -12.68 -17.97
N VAL A 362 20.51 -12.32 -19.17
CA VAL A 362 21.24 -11.41 -20.07
C VAL A 362 20.68 -10.00 -20.00
N ALA A 363 21.43 -9.01 -20.49
CA ALA A 363 20.95 -7.63 -20.58
C ALA A 363 19.64 -7.55 -21.39
N ALA A 364 18.73 -6.64 -21.00
CA ALA A 364 17.43 -6.49 -21.67
C ALA A 364 17.54 -6.16 -23.17
N ALA A 365 18.64 -5.52 -23.59
CA ALA A 365 18.92 -5.21 -24.99
C ALA A 365 19.48 -6.40 -25.80
N HIS A 366 19.77 -7.54 -25.16
CA HIS A 366 20.29 -8.72 -25.85
C HIS A 366 19.20 -9.31 -26.77
N PRO A 367 19.48 -9.67 -28.04
CA PRO A 367 18.47 -10.16 -28.98
C PRO A 367 17.69 -11.39 -28.49
N LEU A 368 18.32 -12.22 -27.67
CA LEU A 368 17.72 -13.41 -27.05
C LEU A 368 17.16 -13.19 -25.64
N ALA A 369 17.08 -11.95 -25.14
CA ALA A 369 16.64 -11.65 -23.78
C ALA A 369 15.23 -12.18 -23.47
N ALA A 370 14.28 -12.05 -24.41
CA ALA A 370 12.92 -12.55 -24.23
C ALA A 370 12.85 -14.08 -24.09
N LEU A 371 13.76 -14.80 -24.74
CA LEU A 371 13.83 -16.27 -24.70
C LEU A 371 14.63 -16.77 -23.49
N TYR A 372 15.65 -16.02 -23.07
CA TYR A 372 16.59 -16.43 -22.04
C TYR A 372 16.23 -15.96 -20.63
N ASN A 373 15.67 -14.75 -20.47
CA ASN A 373 15.34 -14.17 -19.15
C ASN A 373 14.01 -14.70 -18.58
N ARG A 374 13.85 -16.02 -18.54
CA ARG A 374 12.68 -16.68 -17.98
C ARG A 374 12.93 -17.07 -16.52
N TRP A 375 11.87 -17.05 -15.72
CA TRP A 375 11.91 -17.33 -14.27
C TRP A 375 12.38 -18.76 -13.93
N ASP A 376 12.26 -19.69 -14.89
CA ASP A 376 12.65 -21.09 -14.76
C ASP A 376 14.13 -21.36 -15.08
N ARG A 377 14.92 -20.32 -15.42
CA ARG A 377 16.37 -20.44 -15.71
C ARG A 377 17.22 -20.35 -14.44
N GLN A 378 17.00 -21.31 -13.55
CA GLN A 378 17.76 -21.46 -12.31
C GLN A 378 18.63 -22.72 -12.39
N ALA A 379 19.82 -22.66 -11.81
CA ALA A 379 20.71 -23.80 -11.70
C ALA A 379 21.35 -23.85 -10.32
N PHE A 380 21.46 -25.05 -9.74
CA PHE A 380 22.34 -25.25 -8.61
C PHE A 380 23.77 -25.36 -9.11
N VAL A 381 24.67 -24.52 -8.59
CA VAL A 381 26.08 -24.48 -8.98
C VAL A 381 26.92 -24.52 -7.72
N GLU A 382 27.90 -25.42 -7.68
CA GLU A 382 28.84 -25.54 -6.57
C GLU A 382 29.92 -24.45 -6.62
N LYS A 383 30.45 -24.08 -5.45
CA LYS A 383 31.57 -23.16 -5.34
C LYS A 383 32.77 -23.64 -6.19
N GLU A 384 33.43 -22.72 -6.88
CA GLU A 384 34.51 -22.94 -7.85
C GLU A 384 34.12 -23.67 -9.15
N ALA A 385 32.87 -24.12 -9.30
CA ALA A 385 32.38 -24.68 -10.55
C ALA A 385 32.10 -23.57 -11.59
N SER A 386 32.10 -23.96 -12.87
CA SER A 386 31.68 -23.06 -13.95
C SER A 386 30.16 -23.00 -14.02
N PHE A 387 29.61 -21.83 -14.33
CA PHE A 387 28.19 -21.69 -14.59
C PHE A 387 27.78 -22.43 -15.88
N PRO A 388 26.53 -22.91 -15.99
CA PRO A 388 26.01 -23.52 -17.21
C PRO A 388 26.14 -22.61 -18.43
N ASP A 389 26.70 -23.13 -19.52
CA ASP A 389 26.87 -22.39 -20.78
C ASP A 389 25.57 -22.41 -21.60
N PRO A 390 24.96 -21.26 -21.94
CA PRO A 390 23.75 -21.19 -22.77
C PRO A 390 23.85 -21.93 -24.10
N ARG A 391 25.06 -22.01 -24.69
CA ARG A 391 25.30 -22.64 -25.99
C ARG A 391 25.05 -24.14 -25.97
N GLN A 392 25.14 -24.78 -24.79
CA GLN A 392 24.79 -26.19 -24.61
C GLN A 392 23.29 -26.46 -24.77
N GLN A 393 22.47 -25.40 -24.76
CA GLN A 393 21.02 -25.47 -24.97
C GLN A 393 20.62 -24.81 -26.31
N HIS A 394 21.55 -24.74 -27.26
CA HIS A 394 21.36 -24.14 -28.60
C HIS A 394 20.96 -22.66 -28.58
N LEU A 395 21.37 -21.93 -27.54
CA LEU A 395 21.19 -20.49 -27.43
C LEU A 395 22.54 -19.82 -27.68
N ASP A 396 22.66 -19.06 -28.77
CA ASP A 396 23.87 -18.34 -29.13
C ASP A 396 24.05 -17.10 -28.24
N ILE A 397 24.39 -17.34 -26.98
CA ILE A 397 24.63 -16.33 -25.94
C ILE A 397 26.00 -16.63 -25.34
N SER A 398 26.88 -15.64 -25.33
CA SER A 398 28.18 -15.77 -24.67
C SER A 398 27.99 -15.87 -23.16
N ALA A 399 28.73 -16.78 -22.50
CA ALA A 399 28.72 -16.87 -21.04
C ALA A 399 29.12 -15.54 -20.35
N HIS A 400 29.90 -14.68 -21.04
CA HIS A 400 30.26 -13.35 -20.54
C HIS A 400 29.10 -12.35 -20.53
N ASP A 401 28.07 -12.57 -21.34
CA ASP A 401 26.87 -11.72 -21.43
C ASP A 401 25.82 -12.13 -20.39
N VAL A 402 26.03 -13.26 -19.72
CA VAL A 402 25.14 -13.79 -18.68
C VAL A 402 25.58 -13.29 -17.31
N ARG A 403 24.61 -12.74 -16.58
CA ARG A 403 24.73 -12.38 -15.17
C ARG A 403 23.98 -13.40 -14.33
N TRP A 404 24.68 -13.98 -13.36
CA TRP A 404 24.11 -14.91 -12.39
C TRP A 404 23.85 -14.21 -11.06
N THR A 405 22.68 -14.47 -10.47
CA THR A 405 22.27 -13.92 -9.17
C THR A 405 21.97 -15.06 -8.21
N TRP A 406 22.64 -15.09 -7.05
CA TRP A 406 22.47 -16.14 -6.05
C TRP A 406 21.13 -15.99 -5.33
N LEU A 407 20.36 -17.08 -5.27
CA LEU A 407 19.02 -17.13 -4.69
C LEU A 407 18.97 -17.81 -3.32
N GLY A 408 20.04 -18.52 -2.92
CA GLY A 408 20.09 -19.27 -1.68
C GLY A 408 20.78 -20.63 -1.84
N SER A 409 21.01 -21.35 -0.74
CA SER A 409 21.45 -22.75 -0.79
C SER A 409 20.47 -23.64 -0.01
N PRO A 410 19.95 -24.73 -0.62
CA PRO A 410 19.03 -25.66 0.06
C PRO A 410 19.66 -26.36 1.27
N ASN A 411 20.99 -26.36 1.42
CA ASN A 411 21.72 -27.00 2.53
C ASN A 411 22.26 -26.00 3.56
N GLN A 412 21.93 -24.71 3.46
CA GLN A 412 22.36 -23.73 4.46
C GLN A 412 21.42 -23.79 5.66
N LEU A 413 21.83 -24.52 6.69
CA LEU A 413 21.25 -24.39 8.02
C LEU A 413 21.38 -22.91 8.41
N ARG A 414 20.26 -22.23 8.64
CA ARG A 414 20.25 -20.92 9.26
C ARG A 414 20.89 -21.10 10.63
N VAL A 415 22.13 -20.67 10.79
CA VAL A 415 22.76 -20.55 12.10
C VAL A 415 21.95 -19.48 12.82
N ALA A 416 21.08 -19.93 13.73
CA ALA A 416 20.47 -19.08 14.74
C ALA A 416 21.60 -18.36 15.48
N ASP A 417 21.43 -17.08 15.78
CA ASP A 417 22.31 -16.35 16.69
C ASP A 417 22.39 -17.14 18.01
N VAL A 418 23.52 -17.82 18.19
CA VAL A 418 23.88 -18.59 19.37
C VAL A 418 24.10 -17.58 20.49
N TYR A 419 23.15 -17.47 21.41
CA TYR A 419 23.47 -17.00 22.76
C TYR A 419 24.21 -18.14 23.46
N ASP A 420 25.52 -17.99 23.59
CA ASP A 420 26.34 -18.80 24.46
C ASP A 420 25.78 -18.75 25.88
N ILE A 421 25.29 -19.89 26.36
CA ILE A 421 25.23 -20.18 27.79
C ILE A 421 26.22 -21.31 28.00
N ALA A 422 27.41 -20.93 28.48
CA ALA A 422 28.33 -21.87 29.09
C ALA A 422 27.66 -22.48 30.35
N LEU A 423 27.90 -23.78 30.50
CA LEU A 423 27.32 -24.72 31.48
C LEU A 423 27.11 -24.18 32.90
#